data_AF-H0T3A3-F1
#
_entry.id   AF-H0T3A3-F1
#
_cell.length_a   1.000
_cell.length_b   1.000
_cell.length_c   1.000
_cell.angle_alpha   90.00
_cell.angle_beta   90.00
_cell.angle_gamma   90.00
#
_symmetry.space_group_name_H-M   'P 1'
#
loop_
_entity.id
_entity.type
_entity.pdbx_description
1 polymer ?
#
loop_
_entity_poly.entity_id
_entity_poly.type
_entity_poly.pdbx_seq_one_letter_code
_entity_poly.pdbx_strand_id
1 'polypeptide(L)'
;MTAYVPGITETDLKKIILALQQLAAGRSNAVGSVTLAPGVSTTTVADKNCSAGSTPILTATTPSAAAELGNGTIYVSAVGNGAFTLTHAASTASARTFLYALLG
;
A
#
# COMPACT_ATOMS: atom_id res chain seq x y z
N MET A 1 8.45 4.49 -3.98
CA MET A 1 9.46 5.55 -3.85
C MET A 1 9.54 5.91 -2.37
N THR A 2 10.70 5.76 -1.71
CA THR A 2 10.83 5.96 -0.25
C THR A 2 11.28 7.38 0.10
N ALA A 3 10.70 7.94 1.16
CA ALA A 3 11.16 9.18 1.77
C ALA A 3 12.27 8.89 2.79
N TYR A 4 13.31 9.71 2.78
CA TYR A 4 14.34 9.71 3.80
C TYR A 4 13.74 10.17 5.13
N VAL A 5 13.91 9.36 6.17
CA VAL A 5 13.45 9.66 7.53
C VAL A 5 14.69 9.84 8.41
N PRO A 6 15.03 11.09 8.79
CA PRO A 6 16.10 11.35 9.74
C PRO A 6 15.84 10.66 11.08
N GLY A 7 16.91 10.23 11.76
CA GLY A 7 16.79 9.73 13.13
C GLY A 7 16.39 10.85 14.09
N ILE A 8 15.78 10.50 15.23
CA ILE A 8 15.33 11.48 16.24
C ILE A 8 16.47 12.34 16.81
N THR A 9 17.71 11.86 16.73
CA THR A 9 18.92 12.56 17.19
C THR A 9 19.67 13.25 16.06
N GLU A 10 19.12 13.31 14.84
CA GLU A 10 19.79 13.95 13.71
C GLU A 10 19.86 15.47 13.90
N THR A 11 21.04 16.04 13.71
CA THR A 11 21.29 17.48 13.89
C THR A 11 21.70 18.17 12.58
N ASP A 12 21.96 17.41 11.51
CA ASP A 12 22.30 17.99 10.21
C ASP A 12 21.05 18.57 9.52
N LEU A 13 20.98 19.90 9.48
CA LEU A 13 19.91 20.66 8.82
C LEU A 13 19.68 20.24 7.37
N LYS A 14 20.72 19.85 6.62
CA LYS A 14 20.58 19.47 5.21
C LYS A 14 19.77 18.19 5.05
N LYS A 15 19.97 17.22 5.95
CA LYS A 15 19.22 15.96 5.95
C LYS A 15 17.76 16.16 6.34
N ILE A 16 17.49 17.07 7.28
CA ILE A 16 16.13 17.44 7.69
C ILE A 16 15.41 18.13 6.52
N ILE A 17 16.05 19.10 5.86
CA ILE A 17 15.50 19.79 4.69
C ILE A 17 15.24 18.80 3.55
N LEU A 18 16.15 17.85 3.32
CA LEU A 18 15.97 16.81 2.30
C LEU A 18 14.72 15.95 2.57
N ALA A 19 14.51 15.55 3.83
CA ALA A 19 13.31 14.80 4.22
C ALA A 19 12.02 15.59 3.94
N LEU A 20 12.01 16.89 4.28
CA LEU A 20 10.87 17.78 4.02
C LEU A 20 10.60 17.96 2.52
N GLN A 21 11.65 18.17 1.71
CA GLN A 21 11.49 18.30 0.26
C GLN A 21 10.98 17.00 -0.36
N GLN A 22 11.46 15.85 0.10
CA GLN A 22 10.99 14.55 -0.37
C GLN A 22 9.52 14.31 0.00
N LEU A 23 9.12 14.68 1.21
CA LEU A 23 7.73 14.62 1.64
C LEU A 23 6.84 15.56 0.80
N ALA A 24 7.28 16.80 0.55
CA ALA A 24 6.58 17.76 -0.31
C ALA A 24 6.47 17.29 -1.78
N ALA A 25 7.46 16.52 -2.26
CA ALA A 25 7.42 15.87 -3.56
C ALA A 25 6.53 14.60 -3.61
N GLY A 26 5.77 14.33 -2.54
CA GLY A 26 4.83 13.20 -2.47
C GLY A 26 5.48 11.85 -2.19
N ARG A 27 6.74 11.81 -1.72
CA ARG A 27 7.36 10.54 -1.28
C ARG A 27 6.75 10.10 0.02
N SER A 28 6.34 8.85 0.08
CA SER A 28 5.86 8.21 1.30
C SER A 28 6.44 6.81 1.40
N ASN A 29 6.78 6.40 2.62
CA ASN A 29 7.22 5.03 2.90
C ASN A 29 6.05 4.05 3.05
N ALA A 30 4.84 4.57 3.09
CA ALA A 30 3.59 3.84 3.28
C ALA A 30 2.89 3.56 1.93
N VAL A 31 3.66 3.23 0.89
CA VAL A 31 3.13 2.91 -0.44
C VAL A 31 3.81 1.66 -0.99
N GLY A 32 3.09 0.88 -1.77
CA GLY A 32 3.63 -0.32 -2.40
C GLY A 32 2.73 -0.87 -3.50
N SER A 33 2.99 -2.12 -3.88
CA SER A 33 2.21 -2.86 -4.86
C SER A 33 1.90 -4.25 -4.36
N VAL A 34 0.69 -4.72 -4.63
CA VAL A 34 0.26 -6.09 -4.37
C VAL A 34 -0.27 -6.69 -5.67
N THR A 35 0.15 -7.92 -5.97
CA THR A 35 -0.44 -8.73 -7.03
C THR A 35 -1.23 -9.86 -6.40
N LEU A 36 -2.51 -9.96 -6.74
CA LEU A 36 -3.38 -11.00 -6.20
C LEU A 36 -3.02 -12.36 -6.82
N ALA A 37 -2.88 -13.38 -5.97
CA ALA A 37 -2.62 -14.73 -6.43
C ALA A 37 -3.85 -15.31 -7.16
N PRO A 38 -3.66 -16.09 -8.25
CA PRO A 38 -4.76 -16.75 -8.92
C PRO A 38 -5.37 -17.84 -8.03
N GLY A 39 -6.69 -17.99 -8.08
CA GLY A 39 -7.42 -19.03 -7.35
C GLY A 39 -7.55 -18.84 -5.84
N VAL A 40 -7.12 -17.70 -5.29
CA VAL A 40 -7.26 -17.36 -3.86
C VAL A 40 -8.28 -16.22 -3.71
N SER A 41 -9.03 -16.21 -2.60
CA SER A 41 -10.02 -15.16 -2.28
C SER A 41 -9.52 -14.13 -1.26
N THR A 42 -8.35 -14.36 -0.65
CA THR A 42 -7.77 -13.51 0.39
C THR A 42 -6.27 -13.35 0.16
N THR A 43 -5.80 -12.10 0.18
CA THR A 43 -4.37 -11.78 0.09
C THR A 43 -3.98 -10.92 1.28
N THR A 44 -2.96 -11.37 2.04
CA THR A 44 -2.38 -10.57 3.13
C THR A 44 -1.16 -9.82 2.60
N VAL A 45 -1.12 -8.52 2.81
CA VAL A 45 -0.01 -7.64 2.42
C VAL A 45 0.71 -7.21 3.68
N ALA A 46 1.97 -7.62 3.82
CA ALA A 46 2.83 -7.21 4.91
C ALA A 46 3.47 -5.85 4.59
N ASP A 47 3.23 -4.85 5.44
CA ASP A 47 3.86 -3.53 5.36
C ASP A 47 4.09 -3.00 6.77
N LYS A 48 5.36 -2.78 7.13
CA LYS A 48 5.77 -2.33 8.47
C LYS A 48 5.17 -0.98 8.89
N ASN A 49 4.71 -0.18 7.94
CA ASN A 49 4.11 1.13 8.23
C ASN A 49 2.59 1.05 8.37
N CYS A 50 2.01 -0.14 8.24
CA CYS A 50 0.60 -0.40 8.51
C CYS A 50 0.35 -0.50 10.01
N SER A 51 -0.67 0.20 10.50
CA SER A 51 -1.14 0.14 11.88
C SER A 51 -2.64 -0.13 11.90
N ALA A 52 -3.20 -0.54 13.04
CA ALA A 52 -4.62 -0.89 13.17
C ALA A 52 -5.60 0.27 12.82
N GLY A 53 -5.13 1.52 12.77
CA GLY A 53 -5.90 2.69 12.32
C GLY A 53 -5.63 3.13 10.88
N SER A 54 -4.74 2.43 10.16
CA SER A 54 -4.41 2.78 8.77
C SER A 54 -5.57 2.44 7.83
N THR A 55 -5.75 3.28 6.82
CA THR A 55 -6.70 3.14 5.72
C THR A 55 -5.91 2.79 4.46
N PRO A 56 -5.90 1.52 4.02
CA PRO A 56 -5.30 1.14 2.75
C PRO A 56 -6.16 1.63 1.59
N ILE A 57 -5.61 2.50 0.76
CA ILE A 57 -6.23 3.00 -0.47
C ILE A 57 -5.61 2.22 -1.62
N LEU A 58 -6.45 1.54 -2.40
CA LEU A 58 -6.03 0.72 -3.53
C LEU A 58 -6.28 1.44 -4.86
N THR A 59 -5.30 1.36 -5.76
CA THR A 59 -5.38 1.86 -7.13
C THR A 59 -5.04 0.72 -8.08
N ALA A 60 -5.98 0.33 -8.94
CA ALA A 60 -5.75 -0.71 -9.93
C ALA A 60 -4.73 -0.27 -11.01
N THR A 61 -3.78 -1.14 -11.36
CA THR A 61 -2.79 -0.86 -12.43
C THR A 61 -2.94 -1.72 -13.67
N THR A 62 -3.80 -2.74 -13.61
CA THR A 62 -4.07 -3.65 -14.72
C THR A 62 -5.57 -3.63 -15.05
N PRO A 63 -5.98 -3.89 -16.31
CA PRO A 63 -7.40 -3.93 -16.68
C PRO A 63 -8.20 -4.95 -15.85
N SER A 64 -7.61 -6.11 -15.57
CA SER A 64 -8.23 -7.14 -14.74
C SER A 64 -8.41 -6.70 -13.29
N ALA A 65 -7.47 -5.93 -12.73
CA ALA A 65 -7.62 -5.32 -11.40
C ALA A 65 -8.69 -4.22 -11.39
N ALA A 66 -8.80 -3.40 -12.46
CA ALA A 66 -9.81 -2.37 -12.57
C ALA A 66 -11.23 -2.96 -12.68
N ALA A 67 -11.38 -4.07 -13.42
CA ALA A 67 -12.64 -4.82 -13.49
C ALA A 67 -13.03 -5.38 -12.11
N GLU A 68 -12.08 -5.92 -11.35
CA GLU A 68 -12.35 -6.39 -9.98
C GLU A 68 -12.75 -5.26 -9.03
N LEU A 69 -12.09 -4.10 -9.13
CA LEU A 69 -12.47 -2.92 -8.37
C LEU A 69 -13.88 -2.42 -8.73
N GLY A 70 -14.22 -2.43 -10.02
CA GLY A 70 -15.55 -2.07 -10.51
C GLY A 70 -16.64 -3.07 -10.13
N ASN A 71 -16.30 -4.36 -10.00
CA ASN A 71 -17.22 -5.39 -9.52
C ASN A 71 -17.51 -5.28 -8.02
N GLY A 72 -16.70 -4.53 -7.26
CA GLY A 72 -16.88 -4.33 -5.82
C GLY A 72 -16.57 -5.58 -4.98
N THR A 73 -15.92 -6.60 -5.55
CA THR A 73 -15.56 -7.82 -4.81
C THR A 73 -14.29 -7.67 -3.98
N ILE A 74 -13.47 -6.66 -4.29
CA ILE A 74 -12.24 -6.36 -3.56
C ILE A 74 -12.48 -5.33 -2.46
N TYR A 75 -12.15 -5.69 -1.22
CA TYR A 75 -12.21 -4.78 -0.07
C TYR A 75 -11.17 -5.16 0.99
N VAL A 76 -10.81 -4.19 1.84
CA VAL A 76 -9.93 -4.40 2.98
C VAL A 76 -10.75 -5.06 4.10
N SER A 77 -10.45 -6.30 4.45
CA SER A 77 -11.20 -7.08 5.45
C SER A 77 -10.60 -7.00 6.84
N ALA A 78 -9.30 -6.72 6.96
CA ALA A 78 -8.64 -6.52 8.23
C ALA A 78 -7.42 -5.60 8.06
N VAL A 79 -7.18 -4.75 9.05
CA VAL A 79 -5.95 -3.95 9.16
C VAL A 79 -5.34 -4.22 10.53
N GLY A 80 -4.09 -4.66 10.54
CA GLY A 80 -3.34 -4.99 11.74
C GLY A 80 -1.99 -4.26 11.75
N ASN A 81 -1.28 -4.40 12.86
CA ASN A 81 0.05 -3.84 12.96
C ASN A 81 1.01 -4.62 12.05
N GLY A 82 1.62 -3.94 11.08
CA GLY A 82 2.55 -4.53 10.12
C GLY A 82 1.90 -5.23 8.91
N ALA A 83 0.57 -5.28 8.80
CA ALA A 83 -0.09 -5.93 7.67
C ALA A 83 -1.57 -5.53 7.49
N PHE A 84 -2.08 -5.66 6.27
CA PHE A 84 -3.52 -5.60 5.98
C PHE A 84 -3.95 -6.78 5.11
N THR A 85 -5.23 -7.14 5.19
CA THR A 85 -5.83 -8.25 4.44
C THR A 85 -6.83 -7.72 3.43
N LEU A 86 -6.70 -8.17 2.19
CA LEU A 86 -7.63 -7.92 1.11
C LEU A 86 -8.47 -9.18 0.88
N THR A 87 -9.79 -9.03 0.91
CA THR A 87 -10.71 -10.04 0.40
C THR A 87 -11.10 -9.65 -1.01
N HIS A 88 -11.11 -10.61 -1.92
CA HIS A 88 -11.31 -10.40 -3.35
C HIS A 88 -11.87 -11.67 -4.02
N ALA A 89 -12.27 -11.60 -5.29
CA ALA A 89 -12.79 -12.76 -5.98
C ALA A 89 -11.66 -13.78 -6.25
N ALA A 90 -11.94 -15.07 -6.03
CA ALA A 90 -11.08 -16.15 -6.47
C ALA A 90 -11.21 -16.29 -7.99
N SER A 91 -10.22 -15.75 -8.71
CA SER A 91 -10.19 -15.75 -10.17
C SER A 91 -8.90 -16.38 -10.67
N THR A 92 -8.98 -17.12 -11.77
CA THR A 92 -7.82 -17.65 -12.51
C THR A 92 -7.34 -16.70 -13.60
N ALA A 93 -7.94 -15.50 -13.69
CA ALA A 93 -7.53 -14.47 -14.65
C ALA A 93 -6.08 -14.02 -14.42
N SER A 94 -5.51 -13.42 -15.47
CA SER A 94 -4.16 -12.82 -15.50
C SER A 94 -3.87 -11.95 -14.27
N ALA A 95 -2.58 -11.73 -13.97
CA ALA A 95 -2.11 -11.01 -12.79
C ALA A 95 -2.89 -9.71 -12.51
N ARG A 96 -3.56 -9.65 -11.36
CA ARG A 96 -4.34 -8.50 -10.90
C ARG A 96 -3.48 -7.70 -9.93
N THR A 97 -2.87 -6.64 -10.43
CA THR A 97 -1.97 -5.79 -9.64
C THR A 97 -2.65 -4.50 -9.21
N PHE A 98 -2.45 -4.15 -7.94
CA PHE A 98 -2.88 -2.91 -7.31
C PHE A 98 -1.66 -2.19 -6.73
N LEU A 99 -1.62 -0.87 -6.87
CA LEU A 99 -0.83 -0.01 -6.00
C LEU A 99 -1.63 0.25 -4.74
N TYR A 100 -0.95 0.41 -3.63
CA TYR A 100 -1.58 0.81 -2.38
C TYR A 100 -0.85 1.99 -1.75
N ALA A 101 -1.61 2.82 -1.04
CA ALA A 101 -1.11 3.80 -0.10
C ALA A 101 -1.81 3.59 1.24
N LEU A 102 -1.04 3.52 2.33
CA LEU A 102 -1.58 3.45 3.68
C LEU A 102 -1.65 4.87 4.22
N LEU A 103 -2.86 5.31 4.54
CA LEU A 103 -3.11 6.60 5.19
C LEU A 103 -3.57 6.34 6.62
N GLY A 104 -2.82 6.79 7.62
CA GLY A 104 -3.17 6.62 9.03
C GLY A 104 -2.58 7.72 9.89
#